data_AF-A0A2M9KJV1-F1
#
_entry.id   AF-A0A2M9KJV1-F1
#
_cell.length_a   1.000
_cell.length_b   1.000
_cell.length_c   1.000
_cell.angle_alpha   90.00
_cell.angle_beta   90.00
_cell.angle_gamma   90.00
#
_symmetry.space_group_name_H-M   'P 1'
#
loop_
_entity.id
_entity.type
_entity.pdbx_description
1 polymer ?
#
loop_
_entity_poly.entity_id
_entity_poly.type
_entity_poly.pdbx_seq_one_letter_code
_entity_poly.pdbx_strand_id
1 'polypeptide(L)'
;MPGQLAVELTPASLAAAFAARTRAADNGHRIWVAGVNSRGVGRFQHAGRAYTAHQAAFAVRTGRMPIGQVRPSCDRPGCCEPDHVDDQPTRQRDRAALASITGMVRRAPSCDHDQAVHGRHRADGRPYCNACNNGERKPRQCEYGNPGCGAETVRPYPCGWRCDEHQPSRTR
;
A
#
# COMPACT_ATOMS: atom_id res chain seq x y z
N MET A 1 -36.16 6.78 -33.10
CA MET A 1 -34.69 6.85 -33.14
C MET A 1 -34.15 5.85 -32.12
N PRO A 2 -33.24 4.94 -32.51
CA PRO A 2 -33.12 3.64 -31.88
C PRO A 2 -32.33 3.66 -30.56
N GLY A 3 -32.94 3.02 -29.56
CA GLY A 3 -32.36 2.16 -28.53
C GLY A 3 -30.93 2.45 -28.09
N GLN A 4 -30.80 3.23 -27.03
CA GLN A 4 -29.60 3.30 -26.22
C GLN A 4 -29.39 1.91 -25.56
N LEU A 5 -28.58 1.07 -26.20
CA LEU A 5 -28.14 -0.20 -25.64
C LEU A 5 -27.42 0.11 -24.33
N ALA A 6 -28.07 -0.21 -23.21
CA ALA A 6 -27.45 -0.23 -21.90
C ALA A 6 -26.30 -1.25 -21.98
N VAL A 7 -25.07 -0.77 -22.13
CA VAL A 7 -23.88 -1.59 -21.96
C VAL A 7 -23.96 -2.10 -20.53
N GLU A 8 -24.36 -3.36 -20.38
CA GLU A 8 -24.38 -4.01 -19.09
C GLU A 8 -23.01 -3.84 -18.44
N LEU A 9 -23.01 -3.25 -17.25
CA LEU A 9 -21.87 -3.14 -16.34
C LEU A 9 -21.49 -4.52 -15.77
N THR A 10 -21.70 -5.60 -16.53
CA THR A 10 -21.39 -6.96 -16.10
C THR A 10 -19.88 -7.20 -16.14
N PRO A 11 -19.36 -8.07 -15.26
CA PRO A 11 -17.97 -8.51 -15.31
C PRO A 11 -17.56 -9.03 -16.71
N ALA A 12 -18.51 -9.57 -17.49
CA ALA A 12 -18.29 -10.04 -18.85
C ALA A 12 -17.89 -8.91 -19.83
N SER A 13 -18.54 -7.74 -19.77
CA SER A 13 -18.17 -6.60 -20.63
C SER A 13 -16.83 -6.00 -20.22
N LEU A 14 -16.54 -5.96 -18.91
CA LEU A 14 -15.23 -5.57 -18.39
C LEU A 14 -14.13 -6.57 -18.79
N ALA A 15 -14.44 -7.87 -18.78
CA ALA A 15 -13.52 -8.93 -19.20
C ALA A 15 -13.13 -8.79 -20.67
N ALA A 16 -14.10 -8.53 -21.55
CA ALA A 16 -13.83 -8.28 -22.96
C ALA A 16 -12.95 -7.03 -23.16
N ALA A 17 -13.26 -5.93 -22.45
CA ALA A 17 -12.47 -4.71 -22.48
C ALA A 17 -11.03 -4.94 -21.97
N PHE A 18 -10.86 -5.73 -20.92
CA PHE A 18 -9.56 -6.11 -20.38
C PHE A 18 -8.77 -7.00 -21.36
N ALA A 19 -9.41 -8.03 -21.91
CA ALA A 19 -8.79 -8.96 -22.85
C ALA A 19 -8.26 -8.25 -24.10
N ALA A 20 -9.04 -7.30 -24.65
CA ALA A 20 -8.63 -6.51 -25.82
C ALA A 20 -7.38 -5.63 -25.60
N ARG A 21 -6.97 -5.41 -24.34
CA ARG A 21 -5.85 -4.54 -23.97
C ARG A 21 -4.71 -5.28 -23.29
N THR A 22 -4.73 -6.61 -23.37
CA THR A 22 -3.71 -7.45 -22.77
C THR A 22 -3.18 -8.49 -23.73
N ARG A 23 -1.95 -8.93 -23.48
CA ARG A 23 -1.33 -10.01 -24.23
C ARG A 23 -0.74 -11.02 -23.24
N ALA A 24 -0.89 -12.30 -23.56
CA ALA A 24 -0.17 -13.36 -22.86
C ALA A 24 1.34 -13.16 -23.08
N ALA A 25 2.09 -13.26 -22.00
CA ALA A 25 3.54 -13.29 -21.98
C ALA A 25 4.01 -14.70 -21.57
N ASP A 26 5.31 -14.93 -21.69
CA ASP A 26 5.89 -16.22 -21.31
C ASP A 26 5.63 -16.56 -19.83
N ASN A 27 5.55 -17.86 -19.53
CA ASN A 27 5.39 -18.43 -18.19
C ASN A 27 4.06 -18.09 -17.49
N GLY A 28 2.96 -17.97 -18.25
CA GLY A 28 1.62 -17.78 -17.66
C GLY A 28 1.37 -16.36 -17.12
N HIS A 29 2.16 -15.38 -17.56
CA HIS A 29 1.93 -13.99 -17.21
C HIS A 29 1.13 -13.26 -18.30
N ARG A 30 0.60 -12.10 -17.95
CA ARG A 30 -0.05 -11.19 -18.88
C ARG A 30 0.44 -9.77 -18.71
N ILE A 31 0.69 -9.13 -19.85
CA ILE A 31 1.17 -7.75 -19.94
C ILE A 31 0.05 -6.84 -20.46
N TRP A 32 0.06 -5.62 -19.96
CA TRP A 32 -0.80 -4.55 -20.44
C TRP A 32 -0.19 -3.90 -21.68
N VAL A 33 -0.96 -3.74 -22.75
CA VAL A 33 -0.47 -3.18 -24.03
C VAL A 33 -1.12 -1.85 -24.41
N ALA A 34 -1.99 -1.31 -23.57
CA ALA A 34 -2.65 -0.02 -23.79
C ALA A 34 -2.04 1.10 -22.93
N GLY A 35 -2.70 2.25 -22.86
CA GLY A 35 -2.23 3.42 -22.12
C GLY A 35 -1.89 3.13 -20.65
N VAL A 36 -0.82 3.75 -20.18
CA VAL A 36 -0.34 3.71 -18.79
C VAL A 36 -0.41 5.09 -18.17
N ASN A 37 -0.46 5.17 -16.84
CA ASN A 37 -0.32 6.43 -16.13
C ASN A 37 1.16 6.85 -15.97
N SER A 38 1.40 8.00 -15.34
CA SER A 38 2.76 8.51 -15.05
C SER A 38 3.63 7.60 -14.17
N ARG A 39 3.02 6.58 -13.54
CA ARG A 39 3.71 5.55 -12.73
C ARG A 39 3.87 4.23 -13.46
N GLY A 40 3.58 4.17 -14.77
CA GLY A 40 3.67 2.96 -15.59
C GLY A 40 2.56 1.93 -15.35
N VAL A 41 1.49 2.29 -14.62
CA VAL A 41 0.37 1.37 -14.35
C VAL A 41 -0.67 1.50 -15.46
N GLY A 42 -1.02 0.38 -16.08
CA GLY A 42 -2.06 0.31 -17.11
C GLY A 42 -3.41 0.85 -16.62
N ARG A 43 -4.07 1.68 -17.43
CA ARG A 43 -5.36 2.30 -17.12
C ARG A 43 -6.24 2.38 -18.35
N PHE A 44 -7.55 2.24 -18.14
CA PHE A 44 -8.56 2.43 -19.19
C PHE A 44 -9.90 2.86 -18.59
N GLN A 45 -10.77 3.39 -19.45
CA GLN A 45 -12.16 3.68 -19.12
C GLN A 45 -13.05 2.53 -19.62
N HIS A 46 -14.01 2.10 -18.81
CA HIS A 46 -15.05 1.16 -19.20
C HIS A 46 -16.36 1.57 -18.54
N ALA A 47 -17.42 1.71 -19.34
CA ALA A 47 -18.76 2.07 -18.89
C ALA A 47 -18.77 3.25 -17.89
N GLY A 48 -18.12 4.36 -18.26
CA GLY A 48 -18.05 5.59 -17.47
C GLY A 48 -17.11 5.56 -16.26
N ARG A 49 -16.49 4.42 -15.94
CA ARG A 49 -15.58 4.28 -14.80
C ARG A 49 -14.14 4.02 -15.24
N ALA A 50 -13.20 4.61 -14.50
CA ALA A 50 -11.78 4.34 -14.64
C ALA A 50 -11.37 3.08 -13.91
N TYR A 51 -10.62 2.21 -14.60
CA TYR A 51 -10.02 1.01 -14.03
C TYR A 51 -8.51 1.00 -14.27
N THR A 52 -7.75 0.51 -13.30
CA THR A 52 -6.39 0.03 -13.57
C THR A 52 -6.42 -1.39 -14.14
N ALA A 53 -5.38 -1.77 -14.87
CA ALA A 53 -5.22 -3.13 -15.39
C ALA A 53 -5.36 -4.19 -14.29
N HIS A 54 -4.75 -3.95 -13.12
CA HIS A 54 -4.85 -4.86 -11.97
C HIS A 54 -6.28 -4.93 -11.40
N GLN A 55 -7.00 -3.81 -11.31
CA GLN A 55 -8.39 -3.80 -10.83
C GLN A 55 -9.31 -4.59 -11.75
N ALA A 56 -9.15 -4.43 -13.06
CA ALA A 56 -9.90 -5.19 -14.04
C ALA A 56 -9.56 -6.68 -13.96
N ALA A 57 -8.28 -7.06 -13.94
CA ALA A 57 -7.84 -8.44 -13.78
C ALA A 57 -8.45 -9.11 -12.54
N PHE A 58 -8.43 -8.41 -11.39
CA PHE A 58 -9.04 -8.88 -10.15
C PHE A 58 -10.55 -9.09 -10.29
N ALA A 59 -11.26 -8.14 -10.88
CA ALA A 59 -12.70 -8.22 -11.09
C ALA A 59 -13.10 -9.34 -12.05
N VAL A 60 -12.31 -9.58 -13.09
CA VAL A 60 -12.52 -10.66 -14.06
C VAL A 60 -12.40 -12.02 -13.37
N ARG A 61 -11.36 -12.25 -12.54
CA ARG A 61 -11.21 -13.50 -11.80
C ARG A 61 -12.30 -13.71 -10.76
N THR A 62 -12.59 -12.68 -9.97
CA THR A 62 -13.38 -12.84 -8.74
C THR A 62 -14.86 -12.51 -8.90
N GLY A 63 -15.26 -11.90 -10.01
CA GLY A 63 -16.62 -11.39 -10.23
C GLY A 63 -17.01 -10.22 -9.33
N ARG A 64 -16.10 -9.72 -8.47
CA ARG A 64 -16.36 -8.61 -7.54
C ARG A 64 -15.39 -7.45 -7.74
N MET A 65 -15.79 -6.27 -7.29
CA MET A 65 -14.88 -5.13 -7.25
C MET A 65 -13.82 -5.28 -6.14
N PRO A 66 -12.59 -4.82 -6.38
CA PRO A 66 -11.54 -4.89 -5.38
C PRO A 66 -11.76 -3.88 -4.25
N ILE A 67 -11.30 -4.24 -3.05
CA ILE A 67 -11.24 -3.33 -1.90
C ILE A 67 -9.79 -2.83 -1.75
N GLY A 68 -9.62 -1.50 -1.79
CA GLY A 68 -8.31 -0.86 -1.68
C GLY A 68 -7.42 -1.09 -2.91
N GLN A 69 -6.10 -1.06 -2.70
CA GLN A 69 -5.13 -1.17 -3.79
C GLN A 69 -4.94 -2.62 -4.22
N VAL A 70 -5.12 -2.91 -5.51
CA VAL A 70 -4.75 -4.19 -6.14
C VAL A 70 -3.28 -4.16 -6.56
N ARG A 71 -2.56 -5.23 -6.27
CA ARG A 71 -1.15 -5.39 -6.64
C ARG A 71 -0.90 -6.81 -7.15
N PRO A 72 0.08 -6.99 -8.05
CA PRO A 72 0.56 -8.31 -8.39
C PRO A 72 1.14 -9.03 -7.17
N SER A 73 0.91 -10.33 -7.07
CA SER A 73 1.54 -11.24 -6.11
C SER A 73 2.79 -11.92 -6.68
N CYS A 74 2.96 -11.93 -8.01
CA CYS A 74 4.15 -12.43 -8.68
C CYS A 74 5.26 -11.37 -8.78
N ASP A 75 6.50 -11.82 -9.02
CA ASP A 75 7.67 -10.94 -9.15
C ASP A 75 7.77 -10.20 -10.49
N ARG A 76 6.93 -10.55 -11.48
CA ARG A 76 6.96 -9.90 -12.80
C ARG A 76 6.39 -8.47 -12.71
N PRO A 77 7.18 -7.42 -13.01
CA PRO A 77 6.69 -6.04 -12.98
C PRO A 77 5.55 -5.82 -13.97
N GLY A 78 4.49 -5.14 -13.52
CA GLY A 78 3.33 -4.81 -14.36
C GLY A 78 2.49 -6.02 -14.80
N CYS A 79 2.69 -7.19 -14.19
CA CYS A 79 1.85 -8.35 -14.47
C CYS A 79 0.40 -8.05 -14.10
N CYS A 80 -0.50 -8.32 -15.04
CA CYS A 80 -1.94 -8.18 -14.84
C CYS A 80 -2.67 -9.49 -15.06
N GLU A 81 -2.00 -10.65 -14.93
CA GLU A 81 -2.71 -11.93 -15.00
C GLU A 81 -3.74 -12.00 -13.86
N PRO A 82 -5.01 -12.33 -14.14
CA PRO A 82 -6.06 -12.39 -13.12
C PRO A 82 -5.69 -13.22 -11.89
N ASP A 83 -4.98 -14.36 -12.06
CA ASP A 83 -4.55 -15.22 -10.96
C ASP A 83 -3.35 -14.68 -10.16
N HIS A 84 -2.61 -13.71 -10.72
CA HIS A 84 -1.43 -13.12 -10.09
C HIS A 84 -1.71 -11.77 -9.43
N VAL A 85 -2.97 -11.36 -9.23
CA VAL A 85 -3.31 -10.09 -8.60
C VAL A 85 -4.21 -10.26 -7.39
N ASP A 86 -3.97 -9.50 -6.33
CA ASP A 86 -4.83 -9.52 -5.14
C ASP A 86 -5.10 -8.12 -4.60
N ASP A 87 -6.31 -7.96 -4.08
CA ASP A 87 -6.75 -6.76 -3.40
C ASP A 87 -6.15 -6.64 -1.99
N GLN A 88 -6.37 -5.51 -1.34
CA GLN A 88 -5.68 -5.22 -0.09
C GLN A 88 -6.07 -6.18 1.05
N PRO A 89 -7.35 -6.51 1.29
CA PRO A 89 -7.73 -7.47 2.33
C PRO A 89 -7.13 -8.86 2.14
N THR A 90 -7.20 -9.43 0.93
CA THR A 90 -6.63 -10.76 0.65
C THR A 90 -5.13 -10.79 0.94
N ARG A 91 -4.38 -9.81 0.44
CA ARG A 91 -2.94 -9.72 0.74
C ARG A 91 -2.64 -9.55 2.23
N GLN A 92 -3.48 -8.85 2.98
CA GLN A 92 -3.28 -8.69 4.43
C GLN A 92 -3.54 -9.99 5.18
N ARG A 93 -4.58 -10.74 4.78
CA ARG A 93 -4.86 -12.08 5.31
C ARG A 93 -3.70 -13.03 5.05
N ASP A 94 -3.20 -13.08 3.82
CA ASP A 94 -2.16 -14.03 3.44
C ASP A 94 -0.83 -13.70 4.15
N ARG A 95 -0.50 -12.42 4.31
CA ARG A 95 0.67 -11.99 5.09
C ARG A 95 0.52 -12.25 6.59
N ALA A 96 -0.69 -12.14 7.14
CA ALA A 96 -0.95 -12.52 8.51
C ALA A 96 -0.76 -14.03 8.71
N ALA A 97 -1.24 -14.85 7.76
CA ALA A 97 -1.00 -16.29 7.78
C ALA A 97 0.50 -16.63 7.69
N LEU A 98 1.25 -15.94 6.80
CA LEU A 98 2.71 -16.08 6.72
C LEU A 98 3.37 -15.72 8.05
N ALA A 99 2.97 -14.61 8.68
CA ALA A 99 3.49 -14.20 9.98
C ALA A 99 3.24 -15.27 11.06
N SER A 100 2.04 -15.88 11.07
CA SER A 100 1.72 -16.98 11.99
C SER A 100 2.61 -18.21 11.77
N ILE A 101 2.82 -18.62 10.51
CA ILE A 101 3.65 -19.79 10.16
C ILE A 101 5.13 -19.55 10.51
N THR A 102 5.63 -18.34 10.24
CA THR A 102 7.03 -17.96 10.46
C THR A 102 7.33 -17.54 11.90
N GLY A 103 6.35 -17.56 12.80
CA GLY A 103 6.51 -17.13 14.19
C GLY A 103 6.78 -15.63 14.34
N MET A 104 6.46 -14.81 13.33
CA MET A 104 6.62 -13.35 13.38
C MET A 104 5.53 -12.71 14.24
N VAL A 105 5.65 -12.88 15.55
CA VAL A 105 4.77 -12.26 16.53
C VAL A 105 5.15 -10.80 16.77
N ARG A 106 4.12 -9.97 16.95
CA ARG A 106 4.31 -8.59 17.37
C ARG A 106 4.72 -8.60 18.85
N ARG A 107 5.87 -8.01 19.21
CA ARG A 107 6.19 -7.73 20.63
C ARG A 107 5.21 -6.69 21.20
N ALA A 108 5.17 -6.60 22.54
CA ALA A 108 4.33 -5.68 23.31
C ALA A 108 4.20 -4.29 22.65
N PRO A 109 3.01 -3.65 22.74
CA PRO A 109 2.66 -2.54 21.87
C PRO A 109 3.67 -1.40 21.94
N SER A 110 4.21 -1.04 20.78
CA SER A 110 5.15 0.08 20.62
C SER A 110 4.44 1.42 20.42
N CYS A 111 3.10 1.45 20.47
CA CYS A 111 2.27 2.63 20.28
C CYS A 111 0.84 2.40 20.79
N ASP A 112 0.13 3.50 21.05
CA ASP A 112 -1.22 3.51 21.62
C ASP A 112 -2.34 3.31 20.57
N HIS A 113 -1.97 3.01 19.32
CA HIS A 113 -2.95 2.76 18.26
C HIS A 113 -3.57 1.37 18.41
N ASP A 114 -4.88 1.28 18.20
CA ASP A 114 -5.58 0.00 18.11
C ASP A 114 -4.98 -0.87 16.99
N GLN A 115 -4.35 -1.97 17.39
CA GLN A 115 -3.70 -2.91 16.47
C GLN A 115 -4.70 -3.79 15.72
N ALA A 116 -5.93 -3.96 16.19
CA ALA A 116 -6.98 -4.64 15.42
C ALA A 116 -7.36 -3.79 14.19
N VAL A 117 -7.40 -2.46 14.35
CA VAL A 117 -7.75 -1.53 13.28
C VAL A 117 -6.55 -1.21 12.38
N HIS A 118 -5.40 -0.89 12.98
CA HIS A 118 -4.22 -0.36 12.27
C HIS A 118 -3.09 -1.37 12.07
N GLY A 119 -3.16 -2.53 12.73
CA GLY A 119 -2.15 -3.57 12.59
C GLY A 119 -2.18 -4.16 11.18
N ARG A 120 -1.00 -4.21 10.55
CA ARG A 120 -0.78 -4.78 9.22
C ARG A 120 0.50 -5.61 9.23
N HIS A 121 0.67 -6.41 8.18
CA HIS A 121 1.89 -7.19 7.95
C HIS A 121 2.56 -6.73 6.65
N ARG A 122 3.89 -6.66 6.68
CA ARG A 122 4.73 -6.43 5.51
C ARG A 122 4.79 -7.69 4.64
N ALA A 123 5.41 -7.58 3.47
CA ALA A 123 5.56 -8.72 2.55
C ALA A 123 6.40 -9.84 3.16
N ASP A 124 7.36 -9.51 4.02
CA ASP A 124 8.19 -10.45 4.78
C ASP A 124 7.48 -11.06 6.00
N GLY A 125 6.20 -10.73 6.24
CA GLY A 125 5.46 -11.17 7.42
C GLY A 125 5.66 -10.28 8.66
N ARG A 126 6.59 -9.32 8.64
CA ARG A 126 6.85 -8.49 9.83
C ARG A 126 5.64 -7.60 10.16
N PRO A 127 5.15 -7.61 11.41
CA PRO A 127 4.02 -6.79 11.81
C PRO A 127 4.42 -5.31 11.96
N TYR A 128 3.55 -4.38 11.57
CA TYR A 128 3.72 -2.94 11.78
C TYR A 128 2.37 -2.22 11.95
N CYS A 129 2.38 -1.06 12.61
CA CYS A 129 1.18 -0.21 12.74
C CYS A 129 1.09 0.76 11.56
N ASN A 130 0.00 0.69 10.79
CA ASN A 130 -0.23 1.56 9.63
C ASN A 130 -0.45 3.03 10.04
N ALA A 131 -1.04 3.29 11.22
CA ALA A 131 -1.18 4.64 11.75
C ALA A 131 0.18 5.26 12.07
N CYS A 132 1.08 4.52 12.75
CA CYS A 132 2.45 4.99 12.97
C CYS A 132 3.22 5.23 11.67
N ASN A 133 3.02 4.37 10.66
CA ASN A 133 3.72 4.49 9.39
C ASN A 133 3.24 5.68 8.54
N ASN A 134 1.97 6.06 8.67
CA ASN A 134 1.36 7.16 7.91
C ASN A 134 1.18 8.44 8.72
N GLY A 135 1.51 8.42 10.01
CA GLY A 135 1.41 9.57 10.90
C GLY A 135 2.31 10.71 10.45
N GLU A 136 2.09 11.89 11.06
CA GLU A 136 2.92 13.05 10.79
C GLU A 136 4.40 12.70 10.94
N ARG A 137 5.20 13.12 9.96
CA ARG A 137 6.66 12.95 10.03
C ARG A 137 7.12 13.67 11.29
N LYS A 138 7.78 12.94 12.19
CA LYS A 138 8.45 13.56 13.34
C LYS A 138 9.29 14.75 12.84
N PRO A 139 9.29 15.90 13.56
CA PRO A 139 10.10 17.03 13.17
C PRO A 139 11.54 16.58 12.99
N ARG A 140 12.22 17.15 11.98
CA ARG A 140 13.61 16.81 11.67
C ARG A 140 14.42 16.95 12.94
N GLN A 141 15.22 15.92 13.22
CA GLN A 141 16.23 16.03 14.25
C GLN A 141 17.21 17.13 13.83
N CYS A 142 17.76 17.87 14.80
CA CYS A 142 18.90 18.72 14.49
C CYS A 142 20.09 17.85 14.05
N GLU A 143 21.14 18.48 13.56
CA GLU A 143 22.37 17.79 13.11
C GLU A 143 23.04 16.92 14.18
N TYR A 144 22.69 17.12 15.45
CA TYR A 144 23.18 16.34 16.61
C TYR A 144 22.23 15.22 17.07
N GLY A 145 21.16 14.92 16.31
CA GLY A 145 20.23 13.82 16.60
C GLY A 145 19.15 14.12 17.65
N ASN A 146 19.05 15.37 18.13
CA ASN A 146 17.98 15.79 19.05
C ASN A 146 16.68 16.10 18.29
N PRO A 147 15.49 15.91 18.90
CA PRO A 147 14.22 16.38 18.33
C PRO A 147 14.30 17.87 17.93
N GLY A 148 13.58 18.27 16.89
CA GLY A 148 13.50 19.67 16.49
C GLY A 148 13.07 20.57 17.64
N CYS A 149 13.64 21.77 17.73
CA CYS A 149 13.35 22.74 18.78
C CYS A 149 11.83 22.97 18.89
N GLY A 150 11.27 22.78 20.09
CA GLY A 150 9.83 22.96 20.38
C GLY A 150 8.93 21.71 20.28
N ALA A 151 9.49 20.51 20.07
CA ALA A 151 8.69 19.33 19.71
C ALA A 151 7.94 18.61 20.86
N GLU A 152 8.37 18.69 22.12
CA GLU A 152 7.59 18.28 23.32
C GLU A 152 8.42 18.45 24.60
N THR A 153 7.76 18.64 25.75
CA THR A 153 8.37 18.81 27.08
C THR A 153 9.26 17.61 27.44
N VAL A 154 10.55 17.82 27.33
CA VAL A 154 11.56 16.78 27.51
C VAL A 154 11.68 16.42 29.03
N ARG A 155 11.95 15.14 29.40
CA ARG A 155 12.13 14.59 30.79
C ARG A 155 13.56 14.64 31.43
N PRO A 156 13.76 15.21 32.63
CA PRO A 156 15.04 15.74 33.09
C PRO A 156 16.12 14.68 33.33
N TYR A 157 17.31 14.86 32.74
CA TYR A 157 18.53 14.13 33.10
C TYR A 157 19.36 14.91 34.13
N PRO A 158 20.16 14.24 34.99
CA PRO A 158 20.94 14.87 36.06
C PRO A 158 22.05 15.82 35.56
N CYS A 159 22.42 15.73 34.29
CA CYS A 159 23.43 16.56 33.62
C CYS A 159 22.85 17.68 32.72
N GLY A 160 21.52 17.83 32.70
CA GLY A 160 20.80 18.92 32.04
C GLY A 160 20.53 18.74 30.53
N TRP A 161 19.59 19.55 30.03
CA TRP A 161 19.09 19.66 28.65
C TRP A 161 20.03 20.42 27.72
N ARG A 162 20.44 19.94 26.51
CA ARG A 162 21.39 20.71 25.66
C ARG A 162 21.24 20.72 24.11
N CYS A 163 21.08 21.92 23.51
CA CYS A 163 21.44 22.44 22.16
C CYS A 163 21.85 23.94 22.30
N ASP A 164 22.69 24.59 21.47
CA ASP A 164 23.43 25.87 21.73
C ASP A 164 22.76 27.10 22.42
N GLU A 165 21.44 27.24 22.49
CA GLU A 165 20.78 28.11 23.52
C GLU A 165 20.94 27.55 24.97
N HIS A 166 21.49 26.34 25.05
CA HIS A 166 21.79 25.51 26.20
C HIS A 166 23.29 25.17 26.24
N GLN A 167 24.12 26.16 25.97
CA GLN A 167 25.33 26.31 26.76
C GLN A 167 25.38 27.68 27.43
N PRO A 168 24.98 27.79 28.71
CA PRO A 168 25.75 28.59 29.66
C PRO A 168 26.80 27.64 30.28
N SER A 169 28.09 27.93 30.36
CA SER A 169 28.90 29.11 30.08
C SER A 169 30.35 28.64 30.24
N ARG A 170 31.33 29.20 29.50
CA ARG A 170 32.69 29.27 30.07
C ARG A 170 32.62 30.28 31.22
N THR A 171 32.51 29.79 32.46
CA THR A 171 32.91 30.55 33.64
C THR A 171 34.40 30.91 33.53
N ARG A 172 34.75 32.11 34.03
CA ARG A 172 36.06 32.78 33.95
C ARG A 172 37.28 31.89 34.13
#